data_AF-A0A5P3V971-F1
#
_entry.id   AF-A0A5P3V971-F1
#
_cell.length_a   1.000
_cell.length_b   1.000
_cell.length_c   1.000
_cell.angle_alpha   90.00
_cell.angle_beta   90.00
_cell.angle_gamma   90.00
#
_symmetry.space_group_name_H-M   'P 1'
#
loop_
_entity.id
_entity.type
_entity.pdbx_description
1 polymer ?
#
loop_
_entity_poly.entity_id
_entity_poly.type
_entity_poly.pdbx_seq_one_letter_code
_entity_poly.pdbx_strand_id
1 'polypeptide(L)'
;MNFDLNDEQRQLADSLSRLLADHYGFERRRALGRTGTDTDPEIWTRLASLGVTALGIPETFGGLGGGAEDRLPVMQALGRALVIEPYLASAVLATTAVREAGTAAQKAALLPGLADGTLRLAWAHDESAGRHAPLWVETTAHAGPDGWRLDGGKAGVLHGAEASRLVVTARVRGEAEDEDGLALFIVDPNDDGVAMRAYRLLDDTAAADVSLHHARAEPLGDPAGTARAVSAIRAVAAAGIAAACADMVGAMEAALALTTDYVRTRRQFGRPIGDYQTMRHRIADMCVSVELARSMAVAAALASDEPGHEDAATELSRAKVIIGTHARSVCHAAIQAHGGIGMTEEYAVAHCLRRIHVMEQLFGDGEAHVRRLAETLP
;
A
#
# COMPACT_ATOMS: atom_id res chain seq x y z
N MET A 1 16.55 20.24 7.32
CA MET A 1 15.36 19.40 7.49
C MET A 1 15.56 18.58 8.76
N ASN A 2 14.56 18.56 9.64
CA ASN A 2 14.51 17.65 10.76
C ASN A 2 13.71 16.42 10.29
N PHE A 3 14.31 15.24 10.32
CA PHE A 3 13.67 13.99 9.87
C PHE A 3 13.14 13.16 11.06
N ASP A 4 13.22 13.71 12.27
CA ASP A 4 12.71 13.07 13.47
C ASP A 4 11.19 13.17 13.53
N LEU A 5 10.55 12.04 13.86
CA LEU A 5 9.13 12.00 14.17
C LEU A 5 8.81 12.95 15.34
N ASN A 6 7.66 13.61 15.25
CA ASN A 6 7.14 14.39 16.38
C ASN A 6 6.67 13.45 17.52
N ASP A 7 6.38 14.01 18.70
CA ASP A 7 6.02 13.21 19.87
C ASP A 7 4.75 12.38 19.67
N GLU A 8 3.75 12.90 18.95
CA GLU A 8 2.49 12.20 18.67
C GLU A 8 2.71 11.03 17.71
N GLN A 9 3.45 11.26 16.62
CA GLN A 9 3.85 10.24 15.65
C GLN A 9 4.65 9.12 16.33
N ARG A 10 5.59 9.45 17.23
CA ARG A 10 6.35 8.46 18.01
C ARG A 10 5.44 7.64 18.92
N GLN A 11 4.57 8.29 19.70
CA GLN A 11 3.66 7.59 20.61
C GLN A 11 2.70 6.66 19.89
N LEU A 12 2.20 7.08 18.72
CA LEU A 12 1.34 6.25 17.87
C LEU A 12 2.10 5.04 17.33
N ALA A 13 3.31 5.25 16.79
CA ALA A 13 4.16 4.19 16.26
C ALA A 13 4.54 3.15 17.31
N ASP A 14 4.89 3.60 18.52
CA ASP A 14 5.23 2.73 19.65
C ASP A 14 4.02 1.92 20.13
N SER A 15 2.85 2.54 20.16
CA SER A 15 1.60 1.87 20.56
C SER A 15 1.15 0.85 19.52
N LEU A 16 1.28 1.17 18.24
CA LEU A 16 1.03 0.24 17.14
C LEU A 16 2.02 -0.93 17.17
N SER A 17 3.31 -0.64 17.36
CA SER A 17 4.35 -1.68 17.42
C SER A 17 4.10 -2.67 18.56
N ARG A 18 3.69 -2.18 19.74
CA ARG A 18 3.29 -3.04 20.87
C ARG A 18 2.06 -3.87 20.55
N LEU A 19 1.01 -3.26 20.01
CA LEU A 19 -0.21 -3.96 19.60
C LEU A 19 0.10 -5.10 18.62
N LEU A 20 0.93 -4.84 17.60
CA LEU A 20 1.30 -5.84 16.60
C LEU A 20 2.19 -6.95 17.20
N ALA A 21 3.11 -6.62 18.10
CA ALA A 21 3.93 -7.61 18.80
C ALA A 21 3.08 -8.55 19.68
N ASP A 22 2.09 -7.99 20.38
CA ASP A 22 1.24 -8.73 21.33
C ASP A 22 0.15 -9.55 20.62
N HIS A 23 -0.39 -9.04 19.51
CA HIS A 23 -1.59 -9.60 18.88
C HIS A 23 -1.42 -10.06 17.44
N TYR A 24 -0.34 -9.70 16.73
CA TYR A 24 -0.14 -9.98 15.30
C TYR A 24 1.20 -10.70 15.01
N GLY A 25 1.59 -11.63 15.88
CA GLY A 25 2.80 -12.42 15.67
C GLY A 25 2.76 -13.29 14.40
N PHE A 26 3.96 -13.70 13.94
CA PHE A 26 4.16 -14.46 12.71
C PHE A 26 3.24 -15.69 12.56
N GLU A 27 3.09 -16.48 13.63
CA GLU A 27 2.24 -17.68 13.60
C GLU A 27 0.74 -17.36 13.48
N ARG A 28 0.26 -16.27 14.11
CA ARG A 28 -1.13 -15.84 13.96
C ARG A 28 -1.39 -15.39 12.52
N ARG A 29 -0.50 -14.57 11.95
CA ARG A 29 -0.57 -14.17 10.53
C ARG A 29 -0.60 -15.40 9.61
N ARG A 30 0.30 -16.36 9.82
CA ARG A 30 0.36 -17.60 9.03
C ARG A 30 -0.93 -18.43 9.17
N ALA A 31 -1.57 -18.40 10.33
CA ALA A 31 -2.84 -19.09 10.56
C ALA A 31 -4.01 -18.47 9.77
N LEU A 32 -4.07 -17.14 9.60
CA LEU A 32 -5.03 -16.47 8.71
C LEU A 32 -4.90 -16.97 7.26
N GLY A 33 -3.65 -17.21 6.85
CA GLY A 33 -3.32 -17.88 5.60
C GLY A 33 -4.01 -19.25 5.40
N ARG A 34 -4.41 -19.93 6.48
CA ARG A 34 -4.97 -21.30 6.44
C ARG A 34 -6.46 -21.36 6.72
N THR A 35 -7.05 -20.34 7.33
CA THR A 35 -8.47 -20.31 7.73
C THR A 35 -9.41 -19.92 6.59
N GLY A 36 -8.88 -19.46 5.45
CA GLY A 36 -9.67 -19.02 4.30
C GLY A 36 -10.31 -17.64 4.46
N THR A 37 -10.01 -16.94 5.55
CA THR A 37 -10.34 -15.52 5.77
C THR A 37 -9.14 -14.67 5.37
N ASP A 38 -9.34 -13.59 4.61
CA ASP A 38 -8.21 -12.77 4.15
C ASP A 38 -7.91 -11.57 5.06
N THR A 39 -8.74 -11.36 6.10
CA THR A 39 -8.54 -10.37 7.17
C THR A 39 -8.91 -10.91 8.55
N ASP A 40 -8.36 -10.31 9.61
CA ASP A 40 -8.73 -10.57 11.01
C ASP A 40 -9.55 -9.38 11.56
N PRO A 41 -10.88 -9.53 11.71
CA PRO A 41 -11.73 -8.44 12.19
C PRO A 41 -11.35 -7.89 13.57
N GLU A 42 -10.77 -8.73 14.44
CA GLU A 42 -10.30 -8.31 15.76
C GLU A 42 -9.12 -7.34 15.62
N ILE A 43 -8.17 -7.67 14.75
CA ILE A 43 -7.00 -6.85 14.50
C ILE A 43 -7.40 -5.54 13.82
N TRP A 44 -8.27 -5.60 12.82
CA TRP A 44 -8.79 -4.41 12.17
C TRP A 44 -9.46 -3.45 13.16
N THR A 45 -10.31 -3.97 14.06
CA THR A 45 -10.96 -3.18 15.11
C THR A 45 -9.95 -2.52 16.04
N ARG A 46 -8.87 -3.23 16.39
CA ARG A 46 -7.79 -2.69 17.23
C ARG A 46 -6.99 -1.60 16.52
N LEU A 47 -6.70 -1.77 15.22
CA LEU A 47 -6.06 -0.74 14.39
C LEU A 47 -6.93 0.53 14.34
N ALA A 48 -8.22 0.37 14.08
CA ALA A 48 -9.14 1.50 14.02
C ALA A 48 -9.28 2.21 15.38
N SER A 49 -9.36 1.42 16.47
CA SER A 49 -9.42 1.97 17.85
C SER A 49 -8.16 2.73 18.26
N LEU A 50 -7.00 2.40 17.68
CA LEU A 50 -5.76 3.14 17.87
C LEU A 50 -5.75 4.46 17.09
N GLY A 51 -6.67 4.65 16.14
CA GLY A 51 -6.80 5.86 15.33
C GLY A 51 -6.00 5.84 14.03
N VAL A 52 -5.33 4.73 13.68
CA VAL A 52 -4.48 4.70 12.47
C VAL A 52 -5.29 4.80 11.18
N THR A 53 -6.52 4.28 11.15
CA THR A 53 -7.43 4.40 10.00
C THR A 53 -7.95 5.82 9.78
N ALA A 54 -7.95 6.64 10.84
CA ALA A 54 -8.42 8.01 10.86
C ALA A 54 -7.34 9.03 10.44
N LEU A 55 -6.07 8.60 10.32
CA LEU A 55 -4.91 9.49 10.22
C LEU A 55 -5.05 10.57 9.17
N GLY A 56 -5.25 10.23 7.89
CA GLY A 56 -5.39 11.25 6.85
C GLY A 56 -6.80 11.47 6.35
N ILE A 57 -7.75 11.39 7.29
CA ILE A 57 -9.10 11.91 7.15
C ILE A 57 -9.14 13.28 7.86
N PRO A 58 -9.81 14.32 7.31
CA PRO A 58 -9.92 15.60 8.00
C PRO A 58 -10.65 15.50 9.34
N GLU A 59 -10.26 16.32 10.31
CA GLU A 59 -10.90 16.37 11.64
C GLU A 59 -12.41 16.61 11.60
N THR A 60 -12.88 17.39 10.62
CA THR A 60 -14.32 17.65 10.40
C THR A 60 -15.14 16.41 10.09
N PHE A 61 -14.48 15.30 9.72
CA PHE A 61 -15.10 14.00 9.46
C PHE A 61 -14.65 12.92 10.46
N GLY A 62 -14.15 13.31 11.64
CA GLY A 62 -13.70 12.39 12.68
C GLY A 62 -12.29 11.83 12.48
N GLY A 63 -11.50 12.44 11.59
CA GLY A 63 -10.10 12.06 11.36
C GLY A 63 -9.09 12.86 12.18
N LEU A 64 -7.80 12.71 11.83
CA LEU A 64 -6.68 13.40 12.48
C LEU A 64 -5.96 14.41 11.56
N GLY A 65 -6.42 14.58 10.32
CA GLY A 65 -5.93 15.60 9.40
C GLY A 65 -4.49 15.41 8.88
N GLY A 66 -3.88 14.23 9.10
CA GLY A 66 -2.49 13.94 8.76
C GLY A 66 -2.22 13.60 7.30
N GLY A 67 -0.96 13.72 6.92
CA GLY A 67 -0.42 13.47 5.58
C GLY A 67 0.14 12.07 5.37
N ALA A 68 0.92 11.89 4.32
CA ALA A 68 1.80 10.76 4.12
C ALA A 68 2.92 10.73 5.17
N GLU A 69 3.40 11.89 5.64
CA GLU A 69 4.36 11.98 6.74
C GLU A 69 3.86 11.32 8.03
N ASP A 70 2.59 11.56 8.41
CA ASP A 70 2.00 10.95 9.60
C ASP A 70 1.72 9.45 9.44
N ARG A 71 1.50 8.99 8.20
CA ARG A 71 1.33 7.58 7.86
C ARG A 71 2.66 6.83 7.77
N LEU A 72 3.77 7.53 7.54
CA LEU A 72 5.11 6.93 7.37
C LEU A 72 5.47 5.96 8.51
N PRO A 73 5.43 6.35 9.80
CA PRO A 73 5.78 5.44 10.88
C PRO A 73 4.78 4.30 11.05
N VAL A 74 3.49 4.53 10.73
CA VAL A 74 2.47 3.47 10.73
C VAL A 74 2.79 2.42 9.68
N MET A 75 3.03 2.83 8.43
CA MET A 75 3.37 1.90 7.34
C MET A 75 4.67 1.15 7.62
N GLN A 76 5.68 1.80 8.23
CA GLN A 76 6.90 1.11 8.68
C GLN A 76 6.59 0.03 9.74
N ALA A 77 5.75 0.33 10.73
CA ALA A 77 5.36 -0.66 11.74
C ALA A 77 4.55 -1.83 11.12
N LEU A 78 3.63 -1.54 10.20
CA LEU A 78 2.86 -2.56 9.48
C LEU A 78 3.76 -3.45 8.61
N GLY A 79 4.70 -2.86 7.86
CA GLY A 79 5.67 -3.60 7.06
C GLY A 79 6.61 -4.46 7.91
N ARG A 80 7.03 -3.96 9.08
CA ARG A 80 7.87 -4.71 10.03
C ARG A 80 7.15 -5.94 10.60
N ALA A 81 5.85 -5.83 10.84
CA ALA A 81 5.01 -6.94 11.29
C ALA A 81 4.43 -7.79 10.15
N LEU A 82 4.70 -7.42 8.88
CA LEU A 82 4.17 -8.08 7.68
C LEU A 82 2.63 -8.17 7.71
N VAL A 83 1.98 -7.05 8.03
CA VAL A 83 0.52 -6.97 8.16
C VAL A 83 -0.16 -7.15 6.80
N ILE A 84 -1.16 -8.05 6.76
CA ILE A 84 -1.98 -8.34 5.57
C ILE A 84 -3.39 -7.73 5.67
N GLU A 85 -3.67 -6.97 6.72
CA GLU A 85 -4.95 -6.25 6.89
C GLU A 85 -5.12 -5.13 5.83
N PRO A 86 -6.36 -4.69 5.53
CA PRO A 86 -6.68 -3.86 4.37
C PRO A 86 -6.34 -2.37 4.59
N TYR A 87 -5.28 -2.07 5.31
CA TYR A 87 -4.87 -0.70 5.63
C TYR A 87 -4.46 0.06 4.36
N LEU A 88 -3.60 -0.52 3.53
CA LEU A 88 -3.20 0.10 2.26
C LEU A 88 -4.42 0.28 1.34
N ALA A 89 -5.20 -0.78 1.12
CA ALA A 89 -6.36 -0.75 0.23
C ALA A 89 -7.41 0.29 0.66
N SER A 90 -7.77 0.30 1.94
CA SER A 90 -8.85 1.13 2.45
C SER A 90 -8.36 2.47 3.00
N ALA A 91 -7.57 2.47 4.07
CA ALA A 91 -7.21 3.67 4.82
C ALA A 91 -6.25 4.61 4.05
N VAL A 92 -5.50 4.08 3.07
CA VAL A 92 -4.63 4.88 2.19
C VAL A 92 -5.31 5.15 0.85
N LEU A 93 -5.53 4.12 0.02
CA LEU A 93 -5.93 4.32 -1.38
C LEU A 93 -7.37 4.79 -1.52
N ALA A 94 -8.34 4.00 -1.06
CA ALA A 94 -9.75 4.32 -1.23
C ALA A 94 -10.16 5.57 -0.45
N THR A 95 -9.66 5.75 0.78
CA THR A 95 -9.87 6.98 1.55
C THR A 95 -9.31 8.22 0.84
N THR A 96 -8.12 8.12 0.22
CA THR A 96 -7.57 9.23 -0.58
C THR A 96 -8.48 9.52 -1.79
N ALA A 97 -8.95 8.50 -2.50
CA ALA A 97 -9.89 8.70 -3.61
C ALA A 97 -11.17 9.44 -3.19
N VAL A 98 -11.78 9.05 -2.06
CA VAL A 98 -12.98 9.72 -1.52
C VAL A 98 -12.67 11.16 -1.08
N ARG A 99 -11.52 11.39 -0.45
CA ARG A 99 -11.10 12.72 -0.01
C ARG A 99 -10.85 13.66 -1.19
N GLU A 100 -10.27 13.19 -2.28
CA GLU A 100 -9.94 14.04 -3.42
C GLU A 100 -11.13 14.24 -4.39
N ALA A 101 -11.89 13.19 -4.69
CA ALA A 101 -12.95 13.24 -5.70
C ALA A 101 -14.35 13.55 -5.12
N GLY A 102 -14.63 13.10 -3.90
CA GLY A 102 -15.98 13.14 -3.34
C GLY A 102 -16.55 14.55 -3.14
N THR A 103 -17.86 14.67 -3.33
CA THR A 103 -18.61 15.87 -2.91
C THR A 103 -18.62 16.02 -1.38
N ALA A 104 -18.99 17.20 -0.87
CA ALA A 104 -19.11 17.42 0.58
C ALA A 104 -20.09 16.42 1.24
N ALA A 105 -21.22 16.10 0.58
CA ALA A 105 -22.19 15.14 1.07
C ALA A 105 -21.61 13.71 1.11
N GLN A 106 -20.90 13.29 0.06
CA GLN A 106 -20.26 11.96 0.01
C GLN A 106 -19.15 11.82 1.05
N LYS A 107 -18.35 12.87 1.24
CA LYS A 107 -17.33 12.91 2.30
C LYS A 107 -17.96 12.75 3.69
N ALA A 108 -19.03 13.48 3.97
CA ALA A 108 -19.76 13.37 5.23
C ALA A 108 -20.39 11.98 5.46
N ALA A 109 -20.80 11.30 4.38
CA ALA A 109 -21.40 9.97 4.45
C ALA A 109 -20.38 8.83 4.61
N LEU A 110 -19.19 8.96 4.00
CA LEU A 110 -18.23 7.86 3.89
C LEU A 110 -17.04 7.98 4.84
N LEU A 111 -16.49 9.19 5.01
CA LEU A 111 -15.23 9.38 5.75
C LEU A 111 -15.34 9.02 7.24
N PRO A 112 -16.44 9.30 7.97
CA PRO A 112 -16.55 8.89 9.37
C PRO A 112 -16.43 7.36 9.56
N GLY A 113 -17.10 6.58 8.70
CA GLY A 113 -17.01 5.12 8.74
C GLY A 113 -15.64 4.58 8.32
N LEU A 114 -14.94 5.30 7.45
CA LEU A 114 -13.54 4.97 7.11
C LEU A 114 -12.59 5.31 8.25
N ALA A 115 -12.86 6.36 9.01
CA ALA A 115 -12.07 6.78 10.16
C ALA A 115 -12.20 5.78 11.33
N ASP A 116 -13.41 5.37 11.67
CA ASP A 116 -13.66 4.40 12.76
C ASP A 116 -13.49 2.93 12.35
N GLY A 117 -13.22 2.68 11.06
CA GLY A 117 -12.97 1.35 10.50
C GLY A 117 -14.22 0.49 10.27
N THR A 118 -15.42 1.01 10.50
CA THR A 118 -16.68 0.29 10.24
C THR A 118 -16.99 0.14 8.75
N LEU A 119 -16.44 1.04 7.92
CA LEU A 119 -16.49 0.98 6.47
C LEU A 119 -15.11 0.66 5.90
N ARG A 120 -15.04 -0.31 5.00
CA ARG A 120 -13.82 -0.64 4.25
C ARG A 120 -14.08 -0.51 2.77
N LEU A 121 -13.33 0.33 2.08
CA LEU A 121 -13.43 0.49 0.63
C LEU A 121 -12.18 -0.07 -0.05
N ALA A 122 -12.31 -0.52 -1.30
CA ALA A 122 -11.16 -0.93 -2.11
C ALA A 122 -11.04 -0.06 -3.37
N TRP A 123 -9.80 0.29 -3.70
CA TRP A 123 -9.45 1.06 -4.91
C TRP A 123 -9.31 0.11 -6.11
N ALA A 124 -10.21 0.25 -7.09
CA ALA A 124 -10.30 -0.60 -8.26
C ALA A 124 -9.97 0.21 -9.53
N HIS A 125 -8.68 0.27 -9.86
CA HIS A 125 -8.16 1.16 -10.90
C HIS A 125 -7.42 0.42 -12.02
N ASP A 126 -6.39 -0.35 -11.65
CA ASP A 126 -5.51 -1.02 -12.60
C ASP A 126 -6.27 -2.00 -13.49
N GLU A 127 -5.84 -2.10 -14.74
CA GLU A 127 -6.41 -2.97 -15.76
C GLU A 127 -5.28 -3.73 -16.46
N SER A 128 -5.56 -4.92 -16.99
CA SER A 128 -4.53 -5.80 -17.55
C SER A 128 -3.74 -5.17 -18.70
N ALA A 129 -4.37 -4.27 -19.48
CA ALA A 129 -3.73 -3.56 -20.59
C ALA A 129 -2.94 -2.31 -20.13
N GLY A 130 -3.32 -1.70 -19.01
CA GLY A 130 -2.76 -0.44 -18.50
C GLY A 130 -1.46 -0.55 -17.72
N ARG A 131 -0.59 -1.51 -18.06
CA ARG A 131 0.62 -1.81 -17.27
C ARG A 131 1.55 -0.59 -17.19
N HIS A 132 1.74 -0.07 -15.97
CA HIS A 132 2.57 1.11 -15.67
C HIS A 132 2.07 2.45 -16.26
N ALA A 133 0.84 2.49 -16.76
CA ALA A 133 0.19 3.67 -17.32
C ALA A 133 -0.92 4.14 -16.34
N PRO A 134 -0.62 5.04 -15.39
CA PRO A 134 -1.53 5.37 -14.29
C PRO A 134 -2.83 6.09 -14.70
N LEU A 135 -2.97 6.48 -15.97
CA LEU A 135 -4.19 7.08 -16.50
C LEU A 135 -4.84 6.20 -17.59
N TRP A 136 -4.33 4.98 -17.81
CA TRP A 136 -4.94 4.03 -18.72
C TRP A 136 -6.20 3.42 -18.11
N VAL A 137 -7.35 3.53 -18.77
CA VAL A 137 -8.63 2.98 -18.33
C VAL A 137 -9.47 2.59 -19.54
N GLU A 138 -9.82 1.32 -19.72
CA GLU A 138 -10.75 0.83 -20.75
C GLU A 138 -12.17 0.69 -20.20
N THR A 139 -12.31 0.50 -18.88
CA THR A 139 -13.63 0.41 -18.23
C THR A 139 -14.47 1.64 -18.55
N THR A 140 -15.65 1.46 -19.11
CA THR A 140 -16.56 2.55 -19.50
C THR A 140 -17.69 2.73 -18.49
N ALA A 141 -18.23 3.94 -18.46
CA ALA A 141 -19.38 4.31 -17.66
C ALA A 141 -20.42 5.03 -18.53
N HIS A 142 -21.64 4.50 -18.54
CA HIS A 142 -22.75 5.00 -19.35
C HIS A 142 -23.86 5.52 -18.45
N ALA A 143 -24.30 6.76 -18.69
CA ALA A 143 -25.48 7.32 -18.03
C ALA A 143 -26.75 6.77 -18.71
N GLY A 144 -27.66 6.20 -17.91
CA GLY A 144 -28.95 5.71 -18.37
C GLY A 144 -30.12 6.25 -17.52
N PRO A 145 -31.37 5.88 -17.88
CA PRO A 145 -32.56 6.30 -17.12
C PRO A 145 -32.55 5.81 -15.67
N ASP A 146 -31.92 4.66 -15.41
CA ASP A 146 -31.82 4.01 -14.09
C ASP A 146 -30.46 4.29 -13.38
N GLY A 147 -29.79 5.39 -13.75
CA GLY A 147 -28.49 5.78 -13.22
C GLY A 147 -27.31 5.31 -14.07
N TRP A 148 -26.10 5.32 -13.48
CA TRP A 148 -24.87 4.95 -14.18
C TRP A 148 -24.68 3.44 -14.22
N ARG A 149 -24.08 2.95 -15.32
CA ARG A 149 -23.72 1.55 -15.52
C ARG A 149 -22.29 1.45 -16.00
N LEU A 150 -21.52 0.52 -15.42
CA LEU A 150 -20.13 0.27 -15.79
C LEU A 150 -19.98 -1.06 -16.52
N ASP A 151 -19.10 -1.05 -17.51
CA ASP A 151 -18.73 -2.21 -18.31
C ASP A 151 -17.20 -2.24 -18.46
N GLY A 152 -16.57 -3.37 -18.14
CA GLY A 152 -15.11 -3.51 -18.18
C GLY A 152 -14.56 -4.45 -17.12
N GLY A 153 -13.28 -4.25 -16.75
CA GLY A 153 -12.63 -5.08 -15.76
C GLY A 153 -11.48 -4.39 -15.05
N LYS A 154 -11.29 -4.74 -13.77
CA LYS A 154 -10.19 -4.28 -12.92
C LYS A 154 -9.35 -5.46 -12.47
N ALA A 155 -8.05 -5.29 -12.41
CA ALA A 155 -7.10 -6.32 -12.05
C ALA A 155 -6.39 -5.99 -10.74
N GLY A 156 -6.12 -7.00 -9.92
CA GLY A 156 -5.29 -6.84 -8.71
C GLY A 156 -5.87 -5.91 -7.65
N VAL A 157 -7.21 -5.83 -7.54
CA VAL A 157 -7.89 -4.97 -6.55
C VAL A 157 -7.63 -5.50 -5.15
N LEU A 158 -6.71 -4.86 -4.43
CA LEU A 158 -6.35 -5.24 -3.06
C LEU A 158 -7.58 -5.25 -2.16
N HIS A 159 -7.83 -6.37 -1.51
CA HIS A 159 -9.00 -6.62 -0.65
C HIS A 159 -10.37 -6.36 -1.31
N GLY A 160 -10.45 -6.42 -2.65
CA GLY A 160 -11.68 -6.12 -3.38
C GLY A 160 -12.88 -7.00 -2.98
N ALA A 161 -12.65 -8.29 -2.74
CA ALA A 161 -13.70 -9.25 -2.38
C ALA A 161 -14.29 -9.05 -0.97
N GLU A 162 -13.56 -8.38 -0.07
CA GLU A 162 -14.00 -8.15 1.32
C GLU A 162 -14.42 -6.68 1.59
N ALA A 163 -14.32 -5.84 0.56
CA ALA A 163 -14.68 -4.43 0.63
C ALA A 163 -16.19 -4.26 0.76
N SER A 164 -16.62 -3.23 1.48
CA SER A 164 -18.02 -2.83 1.56
C SER A 164 -18.49 -2.13 0.28
N ARG A 165 -17.61 -1.35 -0.35
CA ARG A 165 -17.78 -0.78 -1.70
C ARG A 165 -16.45 -0.76 -2.45
N LEU A 166 -16.54 -0.74 -3.78
CA LEU A 166 -15.39 -0.44 -4.64
C LEU A 166 -15.42 1.02 -5.06
N VAL A 167 -14.25 1.66 -5.08
CA VAL A 167 -14.04 2.92 -5.79
C VAL A 167 -13.42 2.59 -7.15
N VAL A 168 -14.21 2.68 -8.21
CA VAL A 168 -13.85 2.24 -9.57
C VAL A 168 -13.55 3.45 -10.45
N THR A 169 -12.42 3.45 -11.14
CA THR A 169 -12.19 4.42 -12.23
C THR A 169 -12.80 3.92 -13.52
N ALA A 170 -13.50 4.80 -14.24
CA ALA A 170 -14.09 4.48 -15.52
C ALA A 170 -14.12 5.71 -16.44
N ARG A 171 -14.29 5.49 -17.74
CA ARG A 171 -14.42 6.54 -18.74
C ARG A 171 -15.86 6.81 -19.10
N VAL A 172 -16.26 8.08 -19.04
CA VAL A 172 -17.56 8.54 -19.55
C VAL A 172 -17.50 8.92 -21.04
N ARG A 173 -16.29 9.08 -21.60
CA ARG A 173 -15.98 9.34 -23.02
C ARG A 173 -14.48 9.12 -23.28
N GLY A 174 -14.08 9.19 -24.54
CA GLY A 174 -12.67 9.09 -24.95
C GLY A 174 -12.17 7.65 -25.02
N GLU A 175 -10.90 7.52 -25.40
CA GLU A 175 -10.19 6.25 -25.56
C GLU A 175 -9.30 5.94 -24.35
N ALA A 176 -8.75 4.73 -24.30
CA ALA A 176 -8.06 4.20 -23.13
C ALA A 176 -6.85 5.02 -22.63
N GLU A 177 -6.17 5.77 -23.50
CA GLU A 177 -5.00 6.61 -23.17
C GLU A 177 -5.37 8.06 -22.85
N ASP A 178 -6.59 8.51 -23.16
CA ASP A 178 -6.96 9.91 -23.03
C ASP A 178 -6.95 10.33 -21.55
N GLU A 179 -6.48 11.53 -21.23
CA GLU A 179 -6.73 12.06 -19.88
C GLU A 179 -8.18 12.50 -19.74
N ASP A 180 -8.82 12.94 -20.83
CA ASP A 180 -10.20 13.39 -20.83
C ASP A 180 -11.21 12.23 -20.69
N GLY A 181 -12.36 12.51 -20.10
CA GLY A 181 -13.43 11.54 -19.88
C GLY A 181 -13.23 10.60 -18.68
N LEU A 182 -12.16 10.70 -17.90
CA LEU A 182 -12.00 9.93 -16.67
C LEU A 182 -12.96 10.41 -15.57
N ALA A 183 -13.56 9.46 -14.86
CA ALA A 183 -14.39 9.67 -13.68
C ALA A 183 -14.23 8.53 -12.65
N LEU A 184 -14.65 8.78 -11.42
CA LEU A 184 -14.66 7.79 -10.33
C LEU A 184 -16.09 7.44 -9.95
N PHE A 185 -16.31 6.19 -9.55
CA PHE A 185 -17.62 5.67 -9.18
C PHE A 185 -17.53 4.80 -7.92
N ILE A 186 -18.59 4.78 -7.13
CA ILE A 186 -18.83 3.81 -6.08
C ILE A 186 -19.68 2.68 -6.65
N VAL A 187 -19.22 1.44 -6.48
CA VAL A 187 -19.92 0.21 -6.91
C VAL A 187 -20.12 -0.71 -5.71
N ASP A 188 -21.31 -1.32 -5.61
CA ASP A 188 -21.57 -2.39 -4.63
C ASP A 188 -20.98 -3.72 -5.14
N PRO A 189 -20.06 -4.37 -4.40
CA PRO A 189 -19.51 -5.68 -4.74
C PRO A 189 -20.56 -6.77 -4.96
N ASN A 190 -21.76 -6.59 -4.40
CA ASN A 190 -22.86 -7.56 -4.48
C ASN A 190 -23.91 -7.22 -5.55
N ASP A 191 -23.67 -6.19 -6.38
CA ASP A 191 -24.55 -5.91 -7.52
C ASP A 191 -24.50 -7.06 -8.55
N ASP A 192 -25.63 -7.37 -9.18
CA ASP A 192 -25.74 -8.49 -10.13
C ASP A 192 -24.79 -8.35 -11.34
N GLY A 193 -24.39 -7.12 -11.67
CA GLY A 193 -23.42 -6.86 -12.75
C GLY A 193 -21.96 -7.00 -12.33
N VAL A 194 -21.67 -7.38 -11.09
CA VAL A 194 -20.31 -7.52 -10.56
C VAL A 194 -19.96 -9.00 -10.36
N ALA A 195 -18.89 -9.43 -11.01
CA ALA A 195 -18.27 -10.73 -10.76
C ALA A 195 -16.84 -10.52 -10.25
N MET A 196 -16.40 -11.37 -9.32
CA MET A 196 -15.04 -11.30 -8.78
C MET A 196 -14.34 -12.65 -8.76
N ARG A 197 -13.06 -12.63 -9.07
CA ARG A 197 -12.14 -13.73 -8.84
C ARG A 197 -11.18 -13.35 -7.73
N ALA A 198 -11.45 -13.82 -6.51
CA ALA A 198 -10.57 -13.60 -5.35
C ALA A 198 -9.35 -14.53 -5.38
N TYR A 199 -8.21 -14.02 -4.95
CA TYR A 199 -6.95 -14.75 -4.80
C TYR A 199 -6.04 -14.05 -3.78
N ARG A 200 -4.90 -14.67 -3.49
CA ARG A 200 -3.86 -14.09 -2.65
C ARG A 200 -2.60 -13.82 -3.44
N LEU A 201 -1.95 -12.72 -3.09
CA LEU A 201 -0.64 -12.37 -3.59
C LEU A 201 0.44 -13.21 -2.91
N LEU A 202 1.69 -13.06 -3.38
CA LEU A 202 2.83 -13.82 -2.88
C LEU A 202 3.04 -13.68 -1.36
N ASP A 203 2.66 -12.54 -0.78
CA ASP A 203 2.81 -12.23 0.65
C ASP A 203 1.55 -12.53 1.49
N ASP A 204 0.61 -13.31 0.93
CA ASP A 204 -0.71 -13.64 1.48
C ASP A 204 -1.74 -12.49 1.48
N THR A 205 -1.39 -11.29 0.99
CA THR A 205 -2.35 -10.17 0.88
C THR A 205 -3.51 -10.56 -0.06
N ALA A 206 -4.74 -10.24 0.34
CA ALA A 206 -5.94 -10.50 -0.45
C ALA A 206 -5.99 -9.59 -1.69
N ALA A 207 -6.41 -10.14 -2.82
CA ALA A 207 -6.69 -9.39 -4.03
C ALA A 207 -7.85 -10.01 -4.81
N ALA A 208 -8.44 -9.23 -5.71
CA ALA A 208 -9.46 -9.73 -6.63
C ALA A 208 -9.31 -9.11 -8.01
N ASP A 209 -9.61 -9.89 -9.05
CA ASP A 209 -9.95 -9.33 -10.36
C ASP A 209 -11.46 -9.15 -10.40
N VAL A 210 -11.91 -7.99 -10.87
CA VAL A 210 -13.32 -7.59 -10.91
C VAL A 210 -13.76 -7.48 -12.36
N SER A 211 -14.88 -8.10 -12.70
CA SER A 211 -15.55 -7.95 -14.00
C SER A 211 -16.86 -7.22 -13.80
N LEU A 212 -17.11 -6.22 -14.63
CA LEU A 212 -18.28 -5.35 -14.58
C LEU A 212 -19.07 -5.53 -15.87
N HIS A 213 -20.34 -5.92 -15.74
CA HIS A 213 -21.26 -6.15 -16.84
C HIS A 213 -22.58 -5.44 -16.53
N HIS A 214 -22.73 -4.22 -17.04
CA HIS A 214 -23.80 -3.31 -16.67
C HIS A 214 -23.97 -3.18 -15.15
N ALA A 215 -22.85 -3.08 -14.42
CA ALA A 215 -22.85 -2.96 -12.97
C ALA A 215 -23.42 -1.60 -12.55
N ARG A 216 -24.31 -1.56 -11.54
CA ARG A 216 -24.83 -0.30 -11.00
C ARG A 216 -23.72 0.50 -10.33
N ALA A 217 -23.72 1.81 -10.59
CA ALA A 217 -22.70 2.69 -10.05
C ALA A 217 -23.27 4.06 -9.65
N GLU A 218 -22.63 4.66 -8.65
CA GLU A 218 -22.88 6.03 -8.21
C GLU A 218 -21.63 6.88 -8.48
N PRO A 219 -21.72 8.02 -9.19
CA PRO A 219 -20.56 8.88 -9.40
C PRO A 219 -19.97 9.37 -8.08
N LEU A 220 -18.65 9.27 -7.90
CA LEU A 220 -17.93 9.87 -6.79
C LEU A 220 -17.41 11.24 -7.23
N GLY A 221 -18.11 12.31 -6.84
CA GLY A 221 -17.90 13.64 -7.39
C GLY A 221 -18.72 13.92 -8.64
N ASP A 222 -18.26 14.86 -9.46
CA ASP A 222 -18.88 15.20 -10.74
C ASP A 222 -18.28 14.34 -11.87
N PRO A 223 -19.05 13.45 -12.52
CA PRO A 223 -18.55 12.60 -13.60
C PRO A 223 -18.19 13.38 -14.88
N ALA A 224 -18.59 14.64 -15.01
CA ALA A 224 -18.11 15.51 -16.10
C ALA A 224 -16.77 16.20 -15.77
N GLY A 225 -16.36 16.21 -14.49
CA GLY A 225 -15.21 16.93 -13.98
C GLY A 225 -13.88 16.19 -14.12
N THR A 226 -13.45 15.88 -15.36
CA THR A 226 -12.26 15.07 -15.64
C THR A 226 -11.02 15.50 -14.86
N ALA A 227 -10.73 16.81 -14.79
CA ALA A 227 -9.54 17.32 -14.10
C ALA A 227 -9.47 16.91 -12.63
N ARG A 228 -10.62 16.85 -11.94
CA ARG A 228 -10.69 16.38 -10.55
C ARG A 228 -10.45 14.88 -10.45
N ALA A 229 -10.98 14.08 -11.38
CA ALA A 229 -10.74 12.64 -11.42
C ALA A 229 -9.26 12.31 -11.67
N VAL A 230 -8.64 12.96 -12.64
CA VAL A 230 -7.19 12.82 -12.92
C VAL A 230 -6.37 13.21 -11.71
N SER A 231 -6.68 14.34 -11.06
CA SER A 231 -6.00 14.77 -9.84
C SER A 231 -6.16 13.77 -8.70
N ALA A 232 -7.36 13.19 -8.52
CA ALA A 232 -7.60 12.16 -7.51
C ALA A 232 -6.81 10.88 -7.78
N ILE A 233 -6.77 10.40 -9.04
CA ILE A 233 -5.99 9.22 -9.43
C ILE A 233 -4.50 9.44 -9.14
N ARG A 234 -3.95 10.61 -9.52
CA ARG A 234 -2.55 10.96 -9.26
C ARG A 234 -2.26 11.04 -7.76
N ALA A 235 -3.16 11.60 -6.96
CA ALA A 235 -3.03 11.64 -5.51
C ALA A 235 -3.07 10.24 -4.86
N VAL A 236 -3.94 9.35 -5.33
CA VAL A 236 -3.98 7.95 -4.88
C VAL A 236 -2.68 7.23 -5.23
N ALA A 237 -2.17 7.42 -6.45
CA ALA A 237 -0.89 6.83 -6.87
C ALA A 237 0.29 7.35 -6.02
N ALA A 238 0.35 8.66 -5.75
CA ALA A 238 1.38 9.27 -4.90
C ALA A 238 1.34 8.72 -3.46
N ALA A 239 0.16 8.70 -2.85
CA ALA A 239 -0.05 8.14 -1.51
C ALA A 239 0.29 6.64 -1.45
N GLY A 240 -0.06 5.89 -2.50
CA GLY A 240 0.26 4.48 -2.65
C GLY A 240 1.77 4.22 -2.75
N ILE A 241 2.50 5.01 -3.55
CA ILE A 241 3.96 4.94 -3.67
C ILE A 241 4.63 5.22 -2.32
N ALA A 242 4.26 6.31 -1.66
CA ALA A 242 4.81 6.68 -0.36
C ALA A 242 4.57 5.58 0.70
N ALA A 243 3.34 5.04 0.75
CA ALA A 243 2.99 3.95 1.66
C ALA A 243 3.76 2.66 1.36
N ALA A 244 3.89 2.26 0.09
CA ALA A 244 4.66 1.07 -0.29
C ALA A 244 6.15 1.22 0.03
N CYS A 245 6.72 2.41 -0.18
CA CYS A 245 8.09 2.74 0.21
C CYS A 245 8.31 2.58 1.73
N ALA A 246 7.40 3.12 2.53
CA ALA A 246 7.43 3.03 3.98
C ALA A 246 7.29 1.57 4.49
N ASP A 247 6.37 0.80 3.90
CA ASP A 247 6.17 -0.62 4.21
C ASP A 247 7.42 -1.45 3.93
N MET A 248 8.04 -1.25 2.77
CA MET A 248 9.30 -1.93 2.41
C MET A 248 10.42 -1.63 3.41
N VAL A 249 10.54 -0.38 3.89
CA VAL A 249 11.51 -0.04 4.95
C VAL A 249 11.23 -0.84 6.22
N GLY A 250 9.97 -0.93 6.64
CA GLY A 250 9.56 -1.78 7.76
C GLY A 250 9.97 -3.25 7.60
N ALA A 251 9.71 -3.83 6.42
CA ALA A 251 10.07 -5.21 6.11
C ALA A 251 11.60 -5.43 6.10
N MET A 252 12.38 -4.43 5.65
CA MET A 252 13.85 -4.45 5.72
C MET A 252 14.36 -4.45 7.16
N GLU A 253 13.75 -3.64 8.04
CA GLU A 253 14.09 -3.61 9.46
C GLU A 253 13.81 -4.94 10.14
N ALA A 254 12.67 -5.57 9.83
CA ALA A 254 12.34 -6.90 10.33
C ALA A 254 13.38 -7.94 9.87
N ALA A 255 13.77 -7.93 8.59
CA ALA A 255 14.79 -8.82 8.07
C ALA A 255 16.15 -8.61 8.76
N LEU A 256 16.56 -7.36 8.96
CA LEU A 256 17.80 -7.02 9.68
C LEU A 256 17.77 -7.47 11.14
N ALA A 257 16.66 -7.25 11.86
CA ALA A 257 16.49 -7.65 13.25
C ALA A 257 16.57 -9.18 13.40
N LEU A 258 15.78 -9.91 12.61
CA LEU A 258 15.78 -11.38 12.59
C LEU A 258 17.19 -11.94 12.29
N THR A 259 17.88 -11.37 11.31
CA THR A 259 19.25 -11.78 10.97
C THR A 259 20.23 -11.48 12.10
N THR A 260 20.13 -10.32 12.73
CA THR A 260 21.03 -9.92 13.82
C THR A 260 20.90 -10.86 15.01
N ASP A 261 19.66 -11.22 15.38
CA ASP A 261 19.42 -12.16 16.48
C ASP A 261 19.89 -13.58 16.13
N TYR A 262 19.65 -14.03 14.91
CA TYR A 262 20.09 -15.34 14.45
C TYR A 262 21.62 -15.46 14.43
N VAL A 263 22.34 -14.47 13.90
CA VAL A 263 23.81 -14.57 13.77
C VAL A 263 24.54 -14.51 15.11
N ARG A 264 23.92 -13.88 16.13
CA ARG A 264 24.45 -13.81 17.50
C ARG A 264 24.33 -15.15 18.23
N THR A 265 23.31 -15.93 17.91
CA THR A 265 22.98 -17.16 18.64
C THR A 265 23.44 -18.42 17.90
N ARG A 266 23.37 -18.43 16.57
CA ARG A 266 23.73 -19.58 15.74
C ARG A 266 25.24 -19.84 15.77
N ARG A 267 25.65 -21.07 16.12
CA ARG A 267 27.05 -21.49 16.14
C ARG A 267 27.41 -22.40 14.98
N GLN A 268 28.55 -22.14 14.34
CA GLN A 268 29.22 -23.02 13.37
C GLN A 268 30.73 -22.93 13.57
N PHE A 269 31.44 -24.02 13.28
CA PHE A 269 32.90 -24.13 13.47
C PHE A 269 33.38 -23.62 14.86
N GLY A 270 32.62 -23.96 15.91
CA GLY A 270 32.99 -23.70 17.30
C GLY A 270 32.64 -22.32 17.87
N ARG A 271 32.08 -21.38 17.09
CA ARG A 271 31.71 -20.04 17.57
C ARG A 271 30.44 -19.48 16.91
N PRO A 272 29.81 -18.42 17.46
CA PRO A 272 28.73 -17.71 16.79
C PRO A 272 29.10 -17.27 15.36
N ILE A 273 28.16 -17.36 14.42
CA ILE A 273 28.43 -16.96 13.03
C ILE A 273 28.59 -15.44 12.87
N GLY A 274 28.09 -14.64 13.82
CA GLY A 274 28.36 -13.21 13.90
C GLY A 274 29.83 -12.86 14.20
N ASP A 275 30.66 -13.83 14.62
CA ASP A 275 32.08 -13.59 14.92
C ASP A 275 32.97 -13.55 13.66
N TYR A 276 32.47 -14.01 12.50
CA TYR A 276 33.19 -13.93 11.24
C TYR A 276 33.11 -12.53 10.65
N GLN A 277 34.24 -11.95 10.24
CA GLN A 277 34.28 -10.60 9.64
C GLN A 277 33.35 -10.47 8.44
N THR A 278 33.30 -11.48 7.57
CA THR A 278 32.41 -11.50 6.40
C THR A 278 30.94 -11.34 6.78
N MET A 279 30.51 -11.91 7.91
CA MET A 279 29.15 -11.76 8.41
C MET A 279 28.92 -10.36 8.99
N ARG A 280 29.88 -9.83 9.77
CA ARG A 280 29.79 -8.47 10.32
C ARG A 280 29.71 -7.41 9.23
N HIS A 281 30.54 -7.49 8.20
CA HIS A 281 30.51 -6.55 7.07
C HIS A 281 29.14 -6.59 6.38
N ARG A 282 28.61 -7.79 6.12
CA ARG A 282 27.28 -7.94 5.51
C ARG A 282 26.17 -7.29 6.34
N ILE A 283 26.17 -7.47 7.66
CA ILE A 283 25.17 -6.86 8.55
C ILE A 283 25.33 -5.34 8.60
N ALA A 284 26.57 -4.83 8.58
CA ALA A 284 26.82 -3.40 8.47
C ALA A 284 26.28 -2.82 7.16
N ASP A 285 26.50 -3.49 6.03
CA ASP A 285 25.97 -3.09 4.71
C ASP A 285 24.43 -3.11 4.68
N MET A 286 23.82 -4.10 5.34
CA MET A 286 22.36 -4.15 5.52
C MET A 286 21.87 -2.96 6.33
N CYS A 287 22.55 -2.61 7.42
CA CYS A 287 22.20 -1.45 8.25
C CYS A 287 22.29 -0.14 7.44
N VAL A 288 23.36 0.05 6.67
CA VAL A 288 23.50 1.22 5.78
C VAL A 288 22.36 1.27 4.76
N SER A 289 22.01 0.14 4.16
CA SER A 289 20.90 0.05 3.20
C SER A 289 19.55 0.42 3.81
N VAL A 290 19.29 0.01 5.06
CA VAL A 290 18.06 0.37 5.79
C VAL A 290 18.00 1.89 6.03
N GLU A 291 19.08 2.51 6.49
CA GLU A 291 19.08 3.95 6.78
C GLU A 291 18.98 4.82 5.52
N LEU A 292 19.59 4.39 4.41
CA LEU A 292 19.40 5.02 3.10
C LEU A 292 17.93 4.91 2.64
N ALA A 293 17.34 3.72 2.75
CA ALA A 293 15.94 3.50 2.39
C ALA A 293 14.97 4.31 3.28
N ARG A 294 15.25 4.41 4.59
CA ARG A 294 14.47 5.25 5.51
C ARG A 294 14.47 6.70 5.07
N SER A 295 15.63 7.24 4.71
CA SER A 295 15.77 8.63 4.26
C SER A 295 14.95 8.88 2.99
N MET A 296 14.97 7.94 2.04
CA MET A 296 14.16 8.03 0.82
C MET A 296 12.66 7.87 1.08
N ALA A 297 12.25 7.10 2.09
CA ALA A 297 10.84 6.96 2.42
C ALA A 297 10.26 8.26 3.01
N VAL A 298 11.06 9.01 3.78
CA VAL A 298 10.69 10.36 4.24
C VAL A 298 10.56 11.31 3.04
N ALA A 299 11.50 11.29 2.10
CA ALA A 299 11.41 12.09 0.88
C ALA A 299 10.16 11.76 0.05
N ALA A 300 9.79 10.48 -0.05
CA ALA A 300 8.57 10.05 -0.72
C ALA A 300 7.30 10.56 -0.01
N ALA A 301 7.28 10.56 1.32
CA ALA A 301 6.15 11.06 2.10
C ALA A 301 5.95 12.57 1.87
N LEU A 302 7.02 13.36 1.99
CA LEU A 302 7.01 14.80 1.71
C LEU A 302 6.53 15.11 0.29
N ALA A 303 7.08 14.41 -0.71
CA ALA A 303 6.68 14.57 -2.11
C ALA A 303 5.21 14.19 -2.37
N SER A 304 4.67 13.23 -1.61
CA SER A 304 3.25 12.86 -1.70
C SER A 304 2.32 13.93 -1.11
N ASP A 305 2.75 14.63 -0.07
CA ASP A 305 1.95 15.68 0.59
C ASP A 305 2.02 17.02 -0.16
N GLU A 306 3.05 17.22 -0.99
CA GLU A 306 3.23 18.40 -1.84
C GLU A 306 3.17 18.09 -3.36
N PRO A 307 2.05 17.53 -3.88
CA PRO A 307 1.98 17.06 -5.27
C PRO A 307 2.09 18.18 -6.32
N GLY A 308 2.00 19.46 -5.91
CA GLY A 308 2.19 20.63 -6.76
C GLY A 308 3.66 21.08 -6.89
N HIS A 309 4.58 20.50 -6.12
CA HIS A 309 6.01 20.77 -6.24
C HIS A 309 6.55 20.16 -7.54
N GLU A 310 7.37 20.92 -8.28
CA GLU A 310 7.85 20.54 -9.62
C GLU A 310 8.53 19.16 -9.65
N ASP A 311 9.29 18.83 -8.59
CA ASP A 311 10.00 17.57 -8.45
C ASP A 311 9.22 16.42 -7.78
N ALA A 312 7.97 16.61 -7.33
CA ALA A 312 7.28 15.63 -6.48
C ALA A 312 7.19 14.22 -7.11
N ALA A 313 6.77 14.14 -8.38
CA ALA A 313 6.67 12.87 -9.11
C ALA A 313 8.04 12.20 -9.34
N THR A 314 9.08 13.03 -9.53
CA THR A 314 10.47 12.59 -9.70
C THR A 314 11.00 12.01 -8.39
N GLU A 315 10.76 12.68 -7.25
CA GLU A 315 11.18 12.21 -5.93
C GLU A 315 10.51 10.89 -5.53
N LEU A 316 9.20 10.75 -5.77
CA LEU A 316 8.48 9.49 -5.57
C LEU A 316 9.11 8.34 -6.40
N SER A 317 9.48 8.62 -7.65
CA SER A 317 10.12 7.63 -8.52
C SER A 317 11.54 7.28 -8.06
N ARG A 318 12.35 8.28 -7.64
CA ARG A 318 13.67 8.05 -7.05
C ARG A 318 13.57 7.17 -5.81
N ALA A 319 12.63 7.47 -4.92
CA ALA A 319 12.42 6.70 -3.70
C ALA A 319 12.04 5.24 -4.01
N LYS A 320 11.09 4.99 -4.92
CA LYS A 320 10.71 3.63 -5.31
C LYS A 320 11.90 2.81 -5.82
N VAL A 321 12.72 3.39 -6.69
CA VAL A 321 13.90 2.73 -7.27
C VAL A 321 14.96 2.42 -6.21
N ILE A 322 15.32 3.42 -5.40
CA ILE A 322 16.37 3.28 -4.39
C ILE A 322 15.93 2.29 -3.30
N ILE A 323 14.73 2.46 -2.76
CA ILE A 323 14.20 1.58 -1.71
C ILE A 323 14.04 0.16 -2.23
N GLY A 324 13.43 -0.06 -3.41
CA GLY A 324 13.27 -1.40 -3.97
C GLY A 324 14.62 -2.12 -4.14
N THR A 325 15.64 -1.41 -4.64
CA THR A 325 16.99 -1.95 -4.82
C THR A 325 17.63 -2.36 -3.50
N HIS A 326 17.60 -1.48 -2.49
CA HIS A 326 18.15 -1.78 -1.16
C HIS A 326 17.34 -2.85 -0.43
N ALA A 327 16.02 -2.86 -0.58
CA ALA A 327 15.12 -3.80 0.07
C ALA A 327 15.38 -5.24 -0.39
N ARG A 328 15.52 -5.46 -1.71
CA ARG A 328 15.92 -6.76 -2.26
C ARG A 328 17.29 -7.19 -1.74
N SER A 329 18.27 -6.29 -1.75
CA SER A 329 19.64 -6.58 -1.29
C SER A 329 19.66 -7.03 0.19
N VAL A 330 18.96 -6.29 1.06
CA VAL A 330 18.83 -6.61 2.49
C VAL A 330 18.19 -7.97 2.69
N CYS A 331 17.08 -8.27 2.02
CA CYS A 331 16.38 -9.55 2.20
C CYS A 331 17.15 -10.74 1.62
N HIS A 332 17.83 -10.59 0.48
CA HIS A 332 18.71 -11.63 -0.05
C HIS A 332 19.88 -11.92 0.91
N ALA A 333 20.50 -10.87 1.45
CA ALA A 333 21.56 -11.00 2.45
C ALA A 333 21.05 -11.69 3.72
N ALA A 334 19.85 -11.32 4.19
CA ALA A 334 19.20 -11.88 5.36
C ALA A 334 18.93 -13.38 5.19
N ILE A 335 18.29 -13.78 4.08
CA ILE A 335 18.02 -15.18 3.75
C ILE A 335 19.33 -15.98 3.70
N GLN A 336 20.35 -15.45 3.00
CA GLN A 336 21.65 -16.12 2.88
C GLN A 336 22.35 -16.28 4.23
N ALA A 337 22.21 -15.31 5.16
CA ALA A 337 22.77 -15.40 6.50
C ALA A 337 22.10 -16.50 7.35
N HIS A 338 20.82 -16.78 7.11
CA HIS A 338 20.11 -17.87 7.76
C HIS A 338 20.45 -19.24 7.15
N GLY A 339 20.85 -19.30 5.88
CA GLY A 339 21.15 -20.54 5.17
C GLY A 339 19.86 -21.32 4.88
N GLY A 340 19.88 -22.65 5.07
CA GLY A 340 18.74 -23.50 4.73
C GLY A 340 17.42 -23.11 5.40
N ILE A 341 17.44 -22.71 6.68
CA ILE A 341 16.22 -22.28 7.41
C ILE A 341 15.64 -20.99 6.84
N GLY A 342 16.46 -20.14 6.21
CA GLY A 342 16.00 -18.92 5.56
C GLY A 342 15.20 -19.17 4.27
N MET A 343 15.19 -20.41 3.77
CA MET A 343 14.45 -20.81 2.58
C MET A 343 13.14 -21.53 2.90
N THR A 344 12.81 -21.72 4.18
CA THR A 344 11.64 -22.49 4.60
C THR A 344 10.46 -21.57 4.96
N GLU A 345 9.25 -22.11 4.95
CA GLU A 345 8.03 -21.37 5.29
C GLU A 345 7.89 -21.08 6.78
N GLU A 346 8.60 -21.83 7.62
CA GLU A 346 8.53 -21.79 9.08
C GLU A 346 9.27 -20.60 9.68
N TYR A 347 10.10 -19.89 8.91
CA TYR A 347 10.88 -18.77 9.40
C TYR A 347 10.53 -17.46 8.68
N ALA A 348 10.31 -16.40 9.45
CA ALA A 348 9.74 -15.16 8.95
C ALA A 348 10.62 -14.42 7.91
N VAL A 349 11.93 -14.66 7.87
CA VAL A 349 12.86 -13.90 7.01
C VAL A 349 12.52 -13.96 5.52
N ALA A 350 12.04 -15.10 5.01
CA ALA A 350 11.64 -15.23 3.61
C ALA A 350 10.35 -14.46 3.30
N HIS A 351 9.48 -14.28 4.31
CA HIS A 351 8.23 -13.54 4.16
C HIS A 351 8.48 -12.04 4.01
N CYS A 352 9.55 -11.49 4.60
CA CYS A 352 9.98 -10.12 4.33
C CYS A 352 10.26 -9.90 2.83
N LEU A 353 10.95 -10.84 2.18
CA LEU A 353 11.22 -10.75 0.73
C LEU A 353 9.94 -10.80 -0.10
N ARG A 354 8.97 -11.65 0.28
CA ARG A 354 7.67 -11.73 -0.40
C ARG A 354 6.90 -10.43 -0.31
N ARG A 355 6.86 -9.84 0.89
CA ARG A 355 6.24 -8.53 1.12
C ARG A 355 6.88 -7.45 0.24
N ILE A 356 8.21 -7.40 0.21
CA ILE A 356 8.95 -6.46 -0.65
C ILE A 356 8.64 -6.71 -2.12
N HIS A 357 8.57 -7.96 -2.58
CA HIS A 357 8.27 -8.27 -3.97
C HIS A 357 6.88 -7.77 -4.37
N VAL A 358 5.87 -7.95 -3.51
CA VAL A 358 4.51 -7.42 -3.75
C VAL A 358 4.51 -5.90 -3.76
N MET A 359 5.03 -5.25 -2.70
CA MET A 359 5.08 -3.79 -2.60
C MET A 359 5.90 -3.16 -3.74
N GLU A 360 6.90 -3.85 -4.26
CA GLU A 360 7.68 -3.39 -5.41
C GLU A 360 6.85 -3.30 -6.69
N GLN A 361 5.93 -4.25 -6.93
CA GLN A 361 5.12 -4.28 -8.14
C GLN A 361 3.97 -3.25 -8.13
N LEU A 362 3.49 -2.86 -6.95
CA LEU A 362 2.43 -1.87 -6.82
C LEU A 362 2.87 -0.47 -7.28
N PHE A 363 1.99 0.22 -8.01
CA PHE A 363 2.13 1.61 -8.48
C PHE A 363 3.28 1.86 -9.48
N GLY A 364 3.82 0.80 -10.07
CA GLY A 364 4.98 0.84 -10.96
C GLY A 364 6.14 0.05 -10.38
N ASP A 365 6.69 -0.86 -11.17
CA ASP A 365 7.89 -1.59 -10.80
C ASP A 365 9.15 -0.73 -10.96
N GLY A 366 10.29 -1.25 -10.50
CA GLY A 366 11.56 -0.51 -10.56
C GLY A 366 11.94 -0.08 -11.98
N GLU A 367 11.66 -0.90 -12.99
CA GLU A 367 11.97 -0.55 -14.39
C GLU A 367 11.08 0.58 -14.90
N ALA A 368 9.78 0.55 -14.57
CA ALA A 368 8.86 1.62 -14.91
C ALA A 368 9.27 2.96 -14.30
N HIS A 369 9.69 2.98 -13.04
CA HIS A 369 10.17 4.21 -12.41
C HIS A 369 11.52 4.68 -12.96
N VAL A 370 12.45 3.77 -13.30
CA VAL A 370 13.68 4.14 -14.00
C VAL A 370 13.36 4.76 -15.37
N ARG A 371 12.39 4.23 -16.11
CA ARG A 371 11.96 4.79 -17.41
C ARG A 371 11.39 6.20 -17.24
N ARG A 372 10.49 6.42 -16.28
CA ARG A 372 9.96 7.76 -15.95
C ARG A 372 11.07 8.74 -15.60
N LEU A 373 12.06 8.31 -14.83
CA LEU A 373 13.22 9.16 -14.50
C LEU A 373 14.07 9.47 -15.73
N ALA A 374 14.27 8.51 -16.63
CA ALA A 374 15.03 8.72 -17.85
C ALA A 374 14.38 9.77 -18.77
N GLU A 375 13.05 9.83 -18.80
CA GLU A 375 12.28 10.85 -19.55
C GLU A 375 12.48 12.28 -18.99
N THR A 376 12.93 12.42 -17.73
CA THR A 376 13.22 13.71 -17.10
C THR A 376 14.67 14.18 -17.32
N LEU A 377 15.53 13.34 -17.88
CA LEU A 377 16.92 13.70 -18.19
C LEU A 377 16.98 14.53 -19.49
N PRO A 378 17.85 15.56 -19.55
CA PRO A 378 17.96 16.46 -20.70
C PRO A 378 18.54 15.83 -21.96
#